data_AF-A0A1D6F4Z9-F1
#
_entry.id   AF-A0A1D6F4Z9-F1
#
_cell.length_a   1.000
_cell.length_b   1.000
_cell.length_c   1.000
_cell.angle_alpha   90.00
_cell.angle_beta   90.00
_cell.angle_gamma   90.00
#
_symmetry.space_group_name_H-M   'P 1'
#
loop_
_entity.id
_entity.type
_entity.pdbx_description
1 polymer ?
#
loop_
_entity_poly.entity_id
_entity_poly.type
_entity_poly.pdbx_seq_one_letter_code
_entity_poly.pdbx_strand_id
1 'polypeptide(L)'
;MALSASDVPTMYTVLVNSLSADEAARRPAEAALAQCETRPGFCSCLLEIISARGLACREDVRLLATVYFKNSINRYWRHRRDSYGISNEEKDHLRKNLLLNMREENSQIALQLAVLISKIARLDYPKEWPELLSVLAQQLQSADVLASHRVFMVLFRTLKELSTKRLAVDQKNYAEITGHLFEYTWNLWKSDVQTILQNLSMLSQRNDIDSVFEQSNDLALICDRWLLCLMIVRLLIFSGYASDSRTAQEVWQVREVCPTVLTAIKSLLPYYDTFKDKHAKLCDFAKRACTKLMKVLVTLQGRHPYSFVHETVLSATVDFCLNMITNPEQTGTTFEEFLIQSMVLVKSVLECKEYRPSPMGRVINENEPLSLEQRKKNFAAVASDMLKVILSGDRVVLLCNILVRRYFIFTAKDLEEWSENPESFHHEQNLVQWTEKKRPCAEALFIVIFEKYRELLAPVVVSVLREAMAISPPQETEVTAGMLLKDASYTAAGHVYYELSNYLSFNEWFHGSLSIEISNHHPNMRIIRRKIALLLGHWISEIKGDTRKLVYRALVGLLQDNDIAVRLAACSSLCYLFQESCFSELDLFECLPTCWTMSFKLIEDVQEFDSKVCPLS
;
A
#
# COMPACT_ATOMS: atom_id res chain seq x y z
N MET A 1 -47.86 -2.20 -3.02
CA MET A 1 -48.84 -1.12 -2.78
C MET A 1 -48.17 0.18 -3.20
N ALA A 2 -48.78 0.94 -4.10
CA ALA A 2 -48.19 2.14 -4.68
C ALA A 2 -48.12 3.27 -3.63
N LEU A 3 -47.03 4.05 -3.69
CA LEU A 3 -46.87 5.32 -2.97
C LEU A 3 -48.14 6.17 -3.05
N SER A 4 -48.63 6.68 -1.92
CA SER A 4 -49.69 7.68 -1.93
C SER A 4 -49.11 9.07 -2.25
N ALA A 5 -49.92 9.95 -2.82
CA ALA A 5 -49.48 11.31 -3.21
C ALA A 5 -48.96 12.14 -2.02
N SER A 6 -49.31 11.79 -0.78
CA SER A 6 -48.87 12.44 0.46
C SER A 6 -47.55 11.89 1.03
N ASP A 7 -47.07 10.73 0.57
CA ASP A 7 -45.94 10.05 1.23
C ASP A 7 -44.60 10.75 0.98
N VAL A 8 -44.35 11.23 -0.24
CA VAL A 8 -43.08 11.90 -0.60
C VAL A 8 -42.92 13.24 0.16
N PRO A 9 -43.91 14.16 0.19
CA PRO A 9 -43.79 15.39 0.97
C PRO A 9 -43.63 15.12 2.47
N THR A 10 -44.36 14.14 3.02
CA THR A 10 -44.26 13.78 4.44
C THR A 10 -42.87 13.26 4.77
N MET A 11 -42.35 12.34 3.96
CA MET A 11 -40.99 11.80 4.14
C MET A 11 -39.92 12.89 4.03
N TYR A 12 -40.09 13.82 3.10
CA TYR A 12 -39.20 14.97 2.97
C TYR A 12 -39.17 15.82 4.24
N THR A 13 -40.33 16.16 4.82
CA THR A 13 -40.41 16.91 6.07
C THR A 13 -39.76 16.16 7.23
N VAL A 14 -39.96 14.85 7.33
CA VAL A 14 -39.32 14.03 8.36
C VAL A 14 -37.78 14.06 8.21
N LEU A 15 -37.26 13.92 6.99
CA LEU A 15 -35.81 14.01 6.74
C LEU A 15 -35.26 15.39 7.08
N VAL A 16 -35.97 16.47 6.71
CA VAL A 16 -35.59 17.85 7.08
C VAL A 16 -35.50 18.00 8.60
N ASN A 17 -36.51 17.53 9.34
CA ASN A 17 -36.54 17.65 10.79
C ASN A 17 -35.45 16.81 11.47
N SER A 18 -35.06 15.67 10.89
CA SER A 18 -33.96 14.86 11.40
C SER A 18 -32.58 15.53 11.25
N LEU A 19 -32.47 16.53 10.37
CA LEU A 19 -31.27 17.37 10.23
C LEU A 19 -31.33 18.63 11.09
N SER A 20 -32.40 18.84 11.86
CA SER A 20 -32.55 20.02 12.71
C SER A 20 -31.54 20.02 13.86
N ALA A 21 -31.06 21.21 14.22
CA ALA A 21 -30.27 21.41 15.44
C ALA A 21 -31.13 21.29 16.72
N ASP A 22 -32.44 21.49 16.61
CA ASP A 22 -33.38 21.35 17.71
C ASP A 22 -33.69 19.87 17.99
N GLU A 23 -33.32 19.41 19.17
CA GLU A 23 -33.52 18.02 19.61
C GLU A 23 -35.01 17.64 19.71
N ALA A 24 -35.89 18.60 20.04
CA ALA A 24 -37.33 18.37 20.12
C ALA A 24 -37.95 18.05 18.75
N ALA A 25 -37.41 18.61 17.68
CA ALA A 25 -37.79 18.28 16.30
C ALA A 25 -37.07 17.04 15.77
N ARG A 26 -35.78 16.86 16.12
CA ARG A 26 -34.93 15.78 15.61
C ARG A 26 -35.31 14.40 16.14
N ARG A 27 -35.47 14.22 17.45
CA ARG A 27 -35.74 12.90 18.06
C ARG A 27 -37.03 12.24 17.52
N PRO A 28 -38.18 12.96 17.42
CA PRO A 28 -39.39 12.37 16.84
C PRO A 28 -39.22 12.02 15.36
N ALA A 29 -38.47 12.83 14.60
CA ALA A 29 -38.21 12.56 13.20
C ALA A 29 -37.35 11.31 12.99
N GLU A 30 -36.28 11.12 13.78
CA GLU A 30 -35.46 9.91 13.74
C GLU A 30 -36.28 8.66 14.12
N ALA A 31 -37.13 8.75 15.14
CA ALA A 31 -38.03 7.66 15.51
C ALA A 31 -39.04 7.34 14.40
N ALA A 32 -39.58 8.34 13.72
CA ALA A 32 -40.46 8.17 12.58
C ALA A 32 -39.74 7.51 11.38
N LEU A 33 -38.49 7.88 11.10
CA LEU A 33 -37.68 7.22 10.06
C LEU A 33 -37.46 5.75 10.36
N ALA A 34 -37.11 5.42 11.61
CA ALA A 34 -36.91 4.04 12.04
C ALA A 34 -38.18 3.19 11.87
N GLN A 35 -39.35 3.75 12.16
CA GLN A 35 -40.64 3.07 11.95
C GLN A 35 -41.01 2.92 10.47
N CYS A 36 -40.58 3.87 9.62
CA CYS A 36 -40.86 3.83 8.19
C CYS A 36 -39.96 2.86 7.40
N GLU A 37 -38.76 2.52 7.90
CA GLU A 37 -37.81 1.67 7.19
C GLU A 37 -38.39 0.33 6.70
N THR A 38 -39.33 -0.25 7.44
CA THR A 38 -39.95 -1.55 7.13
C THR A 38 -41.20 -1.44 6.27
N ARG A 39 -41.66 -0.23 5.95
CA ARG A 39 -42.90 -0.01 5.20
C ARG A 39 -42.66 -0.19 3.69
N PRO A 40 -43.54 -0.90 2.96
CA PRO A 40 -43.48 -0.97 1.50
C PRO A 40 -43.50 0.43 0.87
N GLY A 41 -42.69 0.65 -0.17
CA GLY A 41 -42.58 1.94 -0.84
C GLY A 41 -41.63 2.93 -0.16
N PHE A 42 -41.09 2.65 1.03
CA PHE A 42 -40.13 3.54 1.70
C PHE A 42 -38.93 3.85 0.80
N CYS A 43 -38.33 2.84 0.18
CA CYS A 43 -37.19 3.01 -0.72
C CYS A 43 -37.57 3.79 -1.99
N SER A 44 -38.78 3.58 -2.52
CA SER A 44 -39.29 4.36 -3.65
C SER A 44 -39.50 5.84 -3.29
N CYS A 45 -40.04 6.13 -2.10
CA CYS A 45 -40.11 7.50 -1.57
C CYS A 45 -38.74 8.17 -1.53
N LEU A 46 -37.74 7.47 -0.97
CA LEU A 46 -36.38 7.99 -0.90
C LEU A 46 -35.82 8.25 -2.30
N LEU A 47 -36.04 7.35 -3.26
CA LEU A 47 -35.57 7.53 -4.63
C LEU A 47 -36.20 8.75 -5.32
N GLU A 48 -37.49 9.01 -5.11
CA GLU A 48 -38.14 10.23 -5.62
C GLU A 48 -37.51 11.50 -5.03
N ILE A 49 -37.26 11.52 -3.72
CA ILE A 49 -36.59 12.65 -3.04
C ILE A 49 -35.17 12.86 -3.59
N ILE A 50 -34.42 11.76 -3.78
CA ILE A 50 -33.07 11.82 -4.35
C ILE A 50 -33.11 12.34 -5.79
N SER A 51 -34.14 11.97 -6.56
CA SER A 51 -34.30 12.37 -7.97
C SER A 51 -34.82 13.80 -8.15
N ALA A 52 -35.38 14.41 -7.09
CA ALA A 52 -35.84 15.80 -7.11
C ALA A 52 -34.64 16.76 -7.21
N ARG A 53 -34.44 17.34 -8.41
CA ARG A 53 -33.39 18.32 -8.71
C ARG A 53 -33.93 19.76 -8.64
N GLY A 54 -33.07 20.71 -8.29
CA GLY A 54 -33.35 22.14 -8.33
C GLY A 54 -33.53 22.82 -6.97
N LEU A 55 -33.80 24.13 -6.99
CA LEU A 55 -33.85 25.03 -5.82
C LEU A 55 -34.88 24.63 -4.74
N ALA A 56 -35.86 23.79 -5.07
CA ALA A 56 -36.91 23.37 -4.16
C ALA A 56 -36.49 22.23 -3.20
N CYS A 57 -35.36 21.55 -3.45
CA CYS A 57 -34.91 20.39 -2.68
C CYS A 57 -33.50 20.60 -2.13
N ARG A 58 -33.33 20.51 -0.81
CA ARG A 58 -32.01 20.71 -0.18
C ARG A 58 -31.10 19.51 -0.45
N GLU A 59 -29.83 19.77 -0.78
CA GLU A 59 -28.86 18.71 -1.09
C GLU A 59 -28.53 17.81 0.11
N ASP A 60 -28.51 18.38 1.33
CA ASP A 60 -28.28 17.63 2.57
C ASP A 60 -29.40 16.61 2.85
N VAL A 61 -30.65 16.97 2.54
CA VAL A 61 -31.80 16.07 2.61
C VAL A 61 -31.70 14.94 1.58
N ARG A 62 -31.34 15.27 0.33
CA ARG A 62 -31.11 14.26 -0.73
C ARG A 62 -29.98 13.29 -0.36
N LEU A 63 -28.89 13.81 0.22
CA LEU A 63 -27.78 13.02 0.70
C LEU A 63 -28.21 12.09 1.83
N LEU A 64 -28.94 12.60 2.83
CA LEU A 64 -29.48 11.80 3.92
C LEU A 64 -30.41 10.70 3.41
N ALA A 65 -31.32 11.02 2.48
CA ALA A 65 -32.19 10.05 1.81
C ALA A 65 -31.38 8.94 1.13
N THR A 66 -30.29 9.30 0.43
CA THR A 66 -29.40 8.31 -0.22
C THR A 66 -28.71 7.40 0.80
N VAL A 67 -28.31 7.94 1.97
CA VAL A 67 -27.71 7.15 3.05
C VAL A 67 -28.71 6.16 3.65
N TYR A 68 -29.94 6.60 3.95
CA TYR A 68 -31.01 5.72 4.41
C TYR A 68 -31.30 4.62 3.38
N PHE A 69 -31.43 4.98 2.10
CA PHE A 69 -31.71 4.02 1.06
C PHE A 69 -30.60 2.95 0.96
N LYS A 70 -29.32 3.36 0.96
CA LYS A 70 -28.18 2.44 0.99
C LYS A 70 -28.21 1.50 2.19
N ASN A 71 -28.61 1.99 3.36
CA ASN A 71 -28.71 1.18 4.58
C ASN A 71 -29.86 0.17 4.48
N SER A 72 -30.99 0.58 3.92
CA SER A 72 -32.15 -0.29 3.66
C SER A 72 -31.82 -1.48 2.76
N ILE A 73 -30.93 -1.33 1.77
CA ILE A 73 -30.51 -2.47 0.93
C ILE A 73 -29.90 -3.61 1.75
N ASN A 74 -29.02 -3.28 2.70
CA ASN A 74 -28.33 -4.32 3.48
C ASN A 74 -29.30 -5.07 4.41
N ARG A 75 -30.32 -4.36 4.92
CA ARG A 75 -31.28 -4.87 5.89
C ARG A 75 -32.46 -5.59 5.24
N TYR A 76 -33.08 -5.00 4.23
CA TYR A 76 -34.42 -5.37 3.74
C TYR A 76 -34.48 -5.77 2.27
N TRP A 77 -33.37 -5.74 1.50
CA TRP A 77 -33.42 -6.11 0.07
C TRP A 77 -33.80 -7.57 -0.15
N ARG A 78 -33.31 -8.48 0.70
CA ARG A 78 -33.67 -9.91 0.64
C ARG A 78 -34.70 -10.23 1.71
N HIS A 79 -35.59 -11.15 1.37
CA HIS A 79 -36.48 -11.78 2.34
C HIS A 79 -35.63 -12.47 3.43
N ARG A 80 -35.94 -12.20 4.69
CA ARG A 80 -35.30 -12.84 5.85
C ARG A 80 -36.40 -13.45 6.73
N ARG A 81 -36.04 -14.36 7.63
CA ARG A 81 -37.01 -15.01 8.53
C ARG A 81 -37.89 -14.00 9.29
N ASP A 82 -37.32 -12.85 9.64
CA ASP A 82 -37.98 -11.82 10.47
C ASP A 82 -38.43 -10.58 9.68
N SER A 83 -38.32 -10.58 8.34
CA SER A 83 -38.70 -9.43 7.51
C SER A 83 -39.13 -9.87 6.12
N TYR A 84 -40.33 -9.44 5.72
CA TYR A 84 -40.88 -9.69 4.38
C TYR A 84 -40.02 -9.10 3.25
N GLY A 85 -39.14 -8.13 3.57
CA GLY A 85 -38.25 -7.48 2.61
C GLY A 85 -39.00 -6.65 1.57
N ILE A 86 -38.26 -6.10 0.61
CA ILE A 86 -38.79 -5.29 -0.49
C ILE A 86 -39.40 -6.21 -1.56
N SER A 87 -40.59 -5.86 -2.08
CA SER A 87 -41.28 -6.64 -3.12
C SER A 87 -40.55 -6.62 -4.46
N ASN A 88 -40.78 -7.60 -5.32
CA ASN A 88 -40.12 -7.67 -6.62
C ASN A 88 -40.53 -6.50 -7.53
N GLU A 89 -41.80 -6.08 -7.50
CA GLU A 89 -42.29 -4.93 -8.27
C GLU A 89 -41.59 -3.63 -7.84
N GLU A 90 -41.39 -3.46 -6.53
CA GLU A 90 -40.65 -2.30 -6.00
C GLU A 90 -39.17 -2.38 -6.42
N LYS A 91 -38.52 -3.55 -6.33
CA LYS A 91 -37.13 -3.73 -6.79
C LYS A 91 -36.95 -3.38 -8.26
N ASP A 92 -37.85 -3.82 -9.13
CA ASP A 92 -37.78 -3.54 -10.57
C ASP A 92 -37.89 -2.04 -10.85
N HIS A 93 -38.83 -1.38 -10.17
CA HIS A 93 -38.98 0.07 -10.23
C HIS A 93 -37.71 0.80 -9.74
N LEU A 94 -37.15 0.40 -8.60
CA LEU A 94 -35.94 1.00 -8.04
C LEU A 94 -34.74 0.83 -8.98
N ARG A 95 -34.52 -0.38 -9.50
CA ARG A 95 -33.42 -0.69 -10.42
C ARG A 95 -33.48 0.17 -11.68
N LYS A 96 -34.67 0.27 -12.30
CA LYS A 96 -34.88 1.10 -13.49
C LYS A 96 -34.60 2.57 -13.23
N ASN A 97 -35.19 3.14 -12.17
CA ASN A 97 -35.08 4.58 -11.88
C ASN A 97 -33.71 4.99 -11.35
N LEU A 98 -32.97 4.12 -10.67
CA LEU A 98 -31.58 4.37 -10.28
C LEU A 98 -30.69 4.59 -11.52
N LEU A 99 -30.90 3.83 -12.59
CA LEU A 99 -30.13 3.99 -13.83
C LEU A 99 -30.54 5.22 -14.65
N LEU A 100 -31.78 5.70 -14.53
CA LEU A 100 -32.22 6.93 -15.20
C LEU A 100 -31.60 8.20 -14.57
N ASN A 101 -31.28 8.16 -13.28
CA ASN A 101 -30.80 9.32 -12.52
C ASN A 101 -29.27 9.39 -12.35
N MET A 102 -28.52 8.89 -13.33
CA MET A 102 -27.06 8.74 -13.25
C MET A 102 -26.27 10.05 -13.37
N ARG A 103 -26.78 11.03 -14.12
CA ARG A 103 -26.12 12.35 -14.30
C ARG A 103 -26.37 13.24 -13.07
N GLU A 104 -25.80 12.91 -11.93
CA GLU A 104 -25.90 13.66 -10.67
C GLU A 104 -24.80 14.73 -10.56
N GLU A 105 -25.19 15.96 -10.21
CA GLU A 105 -24.27 17.10 -10.10
C GLU A 105 -23.49 17.06 -8.79
N ASN A 106 -24.16 16.79 -7.67
CA ASN A 106 -23.51 16.70 -6.37
C ASN A 106 -22.65 15.43 -6.27
N SER A 107 -21.34 15.61 -6.06
CA SER A 107 -20.35 14.52 -6.05
C SER A 107 -20.55 13.53 -4.90
N GLN A 108 -21.03 13.98 -3.73
CA GLN A 108 -21.28 13.12 -2.58
C GLN A 108 -22.50 12.22 -2.81
N ILE A 109 -23.59 12.78 -3.36
CA ILE A 109 -24.79 12.01 -3.72
C ILE A 109 -24.44 10.99 -4.80
N ALA A 110 -23.73 11.41 -5.85
CA ALA A 110 -23.28 10.51 -6.92
C ALA A 110 -22.45 9.32 -6.39
N LEU A 111 -21.56 9.57 -5.43
CA LEU A 111 -20.77 8.54 -4.79
C LEU A 111 -21.64 7.56 -3.98
N GLN A 112 -22.60 8.05 -3.19
CA GLN A 112 -23.50 7.18 -2.44
C GLN A 112 -24.42 6.38 -3.37
N LEU A 113 -24.90 6.96 -4.46
CA LEU A 113 -25.66 6.26 -5.51
C LEU A 113 -24.83 5.14 -6.15
N ALA A 114 -23.55 5.39 -6.45
CA ALA A 114 -22.66 4.36 -6.99
C ALA A 114 -22.46 3.18 -6.02
N VAL A 115 -22.35 3.45 -4.71
CA VAL A 115 -22.27 2.43 -3.67
C VAL A 115 -23.58 1.68 -3.49
N LEU A 116 -24.70 2.40 -3.57
CA LEU A 116 -26.04 1.83 -3.52
C LEU A 116 -26.26 0.84 -4.67
N ILE A 117 -25.99 1.28 -5.91
CA ILE A 117 -26.11 0.45 -7.11
C ILE A 117 -25.18 -0.76 -7.03
N SER A 118 -23.93 -0.60 -6.58
CA SER A 118 -23.00 -1.73 -6.48
C SER A 118 -23.46 -2.79 -5.46
N LYS A 119 -24.09 -2.38 -4.36
CA LYS A 119 -24.68 -3.30 -3.38
C LYS A 119 -25.84 -4.08 -3.95
N ILE A 120 -26.73 -3.43 -4.70
CA ILE A 120 -27.83 -4.12 -5.39
C ILE A 120 -27.26 -5.07 -6.45
N ALA A 121 -26.30 -4.62 -7.26
CA ALA A 121 -25.64 -5.45 -8.27
C ALA A 121 -24.97 -6.69 -7.66
N ARG A 122 -24.34 -6.58 -6.48
CA ARG A 122 -23.82 -7.76 -5.77
C ARG A 122 -24.91 -8.81 -5.52
N LEU A 123 -26.11 -8.39 -5.16
CA LEU A 123 -27.20 -9.30 -4.78
C LEU A 123 -27.92 -9.88 -6.00
N ASP A 124 -28.08 -9.07 -7.05
CA ASP A 124 -29.05 -9.32 -8.12
C ASP A 124 -28.40 -9.57 -9.49
N TYR A 125 -27.18 -9.07 -9.74
CA TYR A 125 -26.48 -9.30 -11.00
C TYR A 125 -25.76 -10.68 -11.00
N PRO A 126 -25.83 -11.47 -12.09
CA PRO A 126 -26.46 -11.13 -13.38
C PRO A 126 -27.92 -11.59 -13.56
N LYS A 127 -28.47 -12.38 -12.63
CA LYS A 127 -29.74 -13.10 -12.86
C LYS A 127 -30.98 -12.21 -12.82
N GLU A 128 -31.12 -11.44 -11.75
CA GLU A 128 -32.30 -10.59 -11.53
C GLU A 128 -32.12 -9.26 -12.25
N TRP A 129 -30.88 -8.79 -12.44
CA TRP A 129 -30.55 -7.51 -13.08
C TRP A 129 -29.61 -7.61 -14.30
N PRO A 130 -29.96 -8.38 -15.34
CA PRO A 130 -29.07 -8.66 -16.48
C PRO A 130 -28.70 -7.41 -17.29
N GLU A 131 -29.60 -6.43 -17.38
CA GLU A 131 -29.46 -5.25 -18.24
C GLU A 131 -28.54 -4.15 -17.66
N LEU A 132 -28.07 -4.30 -16.42
CA LEU A 132 -27.28 -3.29 -15.71
C LEU A 132 -26.09 -2.76 -16.54
N LEU A 133 -25.22 -3.66 -17.01
CA LEU A 133 -24.01 -3.26 -17.73
C LEU A 133 -24.31 -2.76 -19.14
N SER A 134 -25.31 -3.32 -19.83
CA SER A 134 -25.71 -2.85 -21.16
C SER A 134 -26.30 -1.45 -21.13
N VAL A 135 -27.10 -1.12 -20.11
CA VAL A 135 -27.66 0.24 -19.93
C VAL A 135 -26.54 1.24 -19.64
N LEU A 136 -25.60 0.90 -18.76
CA LEU A 136 -24.44 1.77 -18.49
C LEU A 136 -23.58 1.98 -19.74
N ALA A 137 -23.35 0.94 -20.55
CA ALA A 137 -22.63 1.04 -21.81
C ALA A 137 -23.37 1.91 -22.84
N GLN A 138 -24.70 1.80 -22.93
CA GLN A 138 -25.50 2.64 -23.82
C GLN A 138 -25.44 4.11 -23.41
N GLN A 139 -25.51 4.42 -22.11
CA GLN A 139 -25.41 5.79 -21.60
C GLN A 139 -24.07 6.44 -21.96
N LEU A 140 -22.99 5.66 -22.03
CA LEU A 140 -21.66 6.16 -22.39
C LEU A 140 -21.55 6.61 -23.86
N GLN A 141 -22.45 6.17 -24.76
CA GLN A 141 -22.40 6.53 -26.18
C GLN A 141 -22.77 8.00 -26.43
N SER A 142 -23.60 8.60 -25.58
CA SER A 142 -24.10 9.98 -25.69
C SER A 142 -23.80 10.84 -24.46
N ALA A 143 -22.90 10.37 -23.58
CA ALA A 143 -22.58 11.03 -22.33
C ALA A 143 -21.72 12.29 -22.53
N ASP A 144 -22.07 13.37 -21.83
CA ASP A 144 -21.15 14.47 -21.56
C ASP A 144 -20.07 14.04 -20.54
N VAL A 145 -19.09 14.92 -20.28
CA VAL A 145 -17.96 14.63 -19.37
C VAL A 145 -18.46 14.22 -17.99
N LEU A 146 -19.46 14.93 -17.46
CA LEU A 146 -20.06 14.64 -16.16
C LEU A 146 -20.74 13.27 -16.12
N ALA A 147 -21.67 13.00 -17.05
CA ALA A 147 -22.38 11.73 -17.11
C ALA A 147 -21.41 10.56 -17.31
N SER A 148 -20.42 10.72 -18.19
CA SER A 148 -19.37 9.72 -18.44
C SER A 148 -18.63 9.39 -17.13
N HIS A 149 -18.18 10.42 -16.42
CA HIS A 149 -17.54 10.25 -15.12
C HIS A 149 -18.45 9.54 -14.10
N ARG A 150 -19.74 9.90 -14.02
CA ARG A 150 -20.69 9.23 -13.10
C ARG A 150 -20.88 7.75 -13.45
N VAL A 151 -21.02 7.41 -14.72
CA VAL A 151 -21.12 6.01 -15.17
C VAL A 151 -19.87 5.22 -14.80
N PHE A 152 -18.67 5.76 -15.03
CA PHE A 152 -17.43 5.09 -14.63
C PHE A 152 -17.29 4.93 -13.12
N MET A 153 -17.83 5.86 -12.32
CA MET A 153 -17.88 5.71 -10.87
C MET A 153 -18.74 4.52 -10.46
N VAL A 154 -19.92 4.35 -11.08
CA VAL A 154 -20.82 3.21 -10.84
C VAL A 154 -20.20 1.90 -11.33
N LEU A 155 -19.60 1.89 -12.52
CA LEU A 155 -18.89 0.73 -13.06
C LEU A 155 -17.78 0.29 -12.12
N PHE A 156 -16.93 1.21 -11.66
CA PHE A 156 -15.85 0.88 -10.73
C PHE A 156 -16.37 0.27 -9.42
N ARG A 157 -17.40 0.87 -8.80
CA ARG A 157 -17.99 0.36 -7.55
C ARG A 157 -18.63 -1.02 -7.76
N THR A 158 -19.37 -1.19 -8.84
CA THR A 158 -20.02 -2.46 -9.22
C THR A 158 -19.00 -3.56 -9.46
N LEU A 159 -17.99 -3.30 -10.29
CA LEU A 159 -16.92 -4.27 -10.58
C LEU A 159 -16.14 -4.63 -9.32
N LYS A 160 -15.86 -3.66 -8.44
CA LYS A 160 -15.21 -3.95 -7.15
C LYS A 160 -16.05 -4.92 -6.31
N GLU A 161 -17.35 -4.71 -6.19
CA GLU A 161 -18.24 -5.64 -5.48
C GLU A 161 -18.25 -7.03 -6.11
N LEU A 162 -18.46 -7.11 -7.43
CA LEU A 162 -18.52 -8.37 -8.16
C LEU A 162 -17.20 -9.15 -8.12
N SER A 163 -16.05 -8.47 -8.13
CA SER A 163 -14.72 -9.10 -8.10
C SER A 163 -14.44 -9.93 -6.84
N THR A 164 -15.20 -9.69 -5.76
CA THR A 164 -15.05 -10.43 -4.49
C THR A 164 -15.91 -11.70 -4.44
N LYS A 165 -16.81 -11.93 -5.41
CA LYS A 165 -17.55 -13.19 -5.51
C LYS A 165 -16.59 -14.30 -5.97
N ARG A 166 -16.50 -15.39 -5.18
CA ARG A 166 -15.49 -16.44 -5.39
C ARG A 166 -16.03 -17.73 -6.00
N LEU A 167 -17.34 -17.86 -6.21
CA LEU A 167 -17.91 -19.05 -6.84
C LEU A 167 -17.50 -19.11 -8.33
N ALA A 168 -17.32 -20.31 -8.87
CA ALA A 168 -16.87 -20.51 -10.25
C ALA A 168 -17.80 -19.85 -11.28
N VAL A 169 -19.11 -19.92 -11.07
CA VAL A 169 -20.11 -19.26 -11.93
C VAL A 169 -19.92 -17.74 -11.92
N ASP A 170 -19.68 -17.14 -10.75
CA ASP A 170 -19.45 -15.70 -10.63
C ASP A 170 -18.13 -15.27 -11.29
N GLN A 171 -17.07 -16.07 -11.15
CA GLN A 171 -15.79 -15.83 -11.80
C GLN A 171 -15.90 -15.90 -13.32
N LYS A 172 -16.65 -16.86 -13.85
CA LYS A 172 -16.95 -16.95 -15.28
C LYS A 172 -17.71 -15.72 -15.77
N ASN A 173 -18.76 -15.32 -15.05
CA ASN A 173 -19.50 -14.09 -15.37
C ASN A 173 -18.57 -12.88 -15.37
N TYR A 174 -17.66 -12.76 -14.39
CA TYR A 174 -16.70 -11.65 -14.35
C TYR A 174 -15.74 -11.67 -15.55
N ALA A 175 -15.29 -12.84 -16.00
CA ALA A 175 -14.47 -12.96 -17.21
C ALA A 175 -15.22 -12.52 -18.48
N GLU A 176 -16.51 -12.83 -18.60
CA GLU A 176 -17.37 -12.34 -19.69
C GLU A 176 -17.50 -10.81 -19.66
N ILE A 177 -17.74 -10.22 -18.48
CA ILE A 177 -17.76 -8.76 -18.29
C ILE A 177 -16.43 -8.14 -18.74
N THR A 178 -15.30 -8.74 -18.36
CA THR A 178 -13.97 -8.30 -18.79
C THR A 178 -13.84 -8.28 -20.32
N GLY A 179 -14.31 -9.33 -21.01
CA GLY A 179 -14.28 -9.40 -22.47
C GLY A 179 -15.04 -8.25 -23.15
N HIS A 180 -16.14 -7.79 -22.57
CA HIS A 180 -16.96 -6.72 -23.14
C HIS A 180 -16.49 -5.30 -22.78
N LEU A 181 -15.94 -5.09 -21.59
CA LEU A 181 -15.61 -3.74 -21.09
C LEU A 181 -14.17 -3.30 -21.29
N PHE A 182 -13.23 -4.24 -21.49
CA PHE A 182 -11.80 -3.93 -21.48
C PHE A 182 -11.41 -2.92 -22.58
N GLU A 183 -11.71 -3.24 -23.84
CA GLU A 183 -11.37 -2.42 -25.02
C GLU A 183 -11.86 -0.97 -24.89
N TYR A 184 -13.15 -0.79 -24.60
CA TYR A 184 -13.75 0.54 -24.47
C TYR A 184 -13.09 1.34 -23.34
N THR A 185 -12.95 0.74 -22.15
CA THR A 185 -12.36 1.41 -20.98
C THR A 185 -10.91 1.78 -21.24
N TRP A 186 -10.15 0.89 -21.87
CA TRP A 186 -8.73 1.09 -22.15
C TRP A 186 -8.50 2.16 -23.22
N ASN A 187 -9.30 2.17 -24.29
CA ASN A 187 -9.21 3.20 -25.32
C ASN A 187 -9.58 4.59 -24.78
N LEU A 188 -10.59 4.68 -23.91
CA LEU A 188 -10.89 5.94 -23.23
C LEU A 188 -9.74 6.38 -22.32
N TRP A 189 -9.15 5.46 -21.55
CA TRP A 189 -7.99 5.77 -20.71
C TRP A 189 -6.81 6.35 -21.54
N LYS A 190 -6.54 5.78 -22.71
CA LYS A 190 -5.50 6.26 -23.65
C LYS A 190 -5.84 7.65 -24.22
N SER A 191 -7.10 7.91 -24.54
CA SER A 191 -7.54 9.24 -24.97
C SER A 191 -7.37 10.27 -23.84
N ASP A 192 -7.83 9.94 -22.63
CA ASP A 192 -7.81 10.84 -21.49
C ASP A 192 -6.38 11.22 -21.08
N VAL A 193 -5.42 10.28 -21.10
CA VAL A 193 -4.03 10.62 -20.74
C VAL A 193 -3.43 11.63 -21.71
N GLN A 194 -3.76 11.56 -23.00
CA GLN A 194 -3.30 12.53 -24.00
C GLN A 194 -3.90 13.91 -23.73
N THR A 195 -5.21 13.97 -23.47
CA THR A 195 -5.90 15.23 -23.12
C THR A 195 -5.33 15.84 -21.83
N ILE A 196 -5.09 15.02 -20.79
CA ILE A 196 -4.52 15.47 -19.52
C ILE A 196 -3.12 16.06 -19.76
N LEU A 197 -2.23 15.33 -20.45
CA LEU A 197 -0.86 15.80 -20.72
C LEU A 197 -0.84 17.11 -21.53
N GLN A 198 -1.72 17.24 -22.53
CA GLN A 198 -1.85 18.48 -23.30
C GLN A 198 -2.28 19.66 -22.40
N ASN A 199 -3.27 19.47 -21.53
CA ASN A 199 -3.72 20.50 -20.60
C ASN A 199 -2.66 20.85 -19.56
N LEU A 200 -1.97 19.86 -18.98
CA LEU A 200 -0.87 20.12 -18.03
C LEU A 200 0.28 20.89 -18.70
N SER A 201 0.61 20.56 -19.96
CA SER A 201 1.59 21.31 -20.75
C SER A 201 1.17 22.77 -20.93
N MET A 202 -0.07 23.03 -21.33
CA MET A 202 -0.58 24.40 -21.48
C MET A 202 -0.57 25.18 -20.15
N LEU A 203 -0.98 24.54 -19.06
CA LEU A 203 -1.00 25.16 -17.73
C LEU A 203 0.41 25.43 -17.19
N SER A 204 1.39 24.59 -17.51
CA SER A 204 2.78 24.77 -17.04
C SER A 204 3.44 26.07 -17.53
N GLN A 205 2.99 26.57 -18.67
CA GLN A 205 3.51 27.79 -19.33
C GLN A 205 2.81 29.07 -18.86
N ARG A 206 1.74 28.95 -18.07
CA ARG A 206 0.92 30.09 -17.64
C ARG A 206 1.21 30.49 -16.20
N ASN A 207 0.94 31.76 -15.91
CA ASN A 207 1.05 32.33 -14.56
C ASN A 207 -0.33 32.39 -13.86
N ASP A 208 -1.44 32.32 -14.60
CA ASP A 208 -2.83 32.39 -14.12
C ASP A 208 -3.48 31.00 -14.05
N ILE A 209 -2.82 30.04 -13.39
CA ILE A 209 -3.25 28.63 -13.35
C ILE A 209 -4.62 28.48 -12.67
N ASP A 210 -4.85 29.17 -11.55
CA ASP A 210 -6.06 29.04 -10.74
C ASP A 210 -7.34 29.41 -11.52
N SER A 211 -7.33 30.56 -12.21
CA SER A 211 -8.49 31.04 -12.96
C SER A 211 -8.86 30.11 -14.10
N VAL A 212 -7.86 29.57 -14.81
CA VAL A 212 -8.07 28.65 -15.94
C VAL A 212 -8.52 27.28 -15.45
N PHE A 213 -7.95 26.78 -14.34
CA PHE A 213 -8.32 25.49 -13.77
C PHE A 213 -9.74 25.51 -13.19
N GLU A 214 -10.15 26.59 -12.51
CA GLU A 214 -11.51 26.76 -12.01
C GLU A 214 -12.55 26.91 -13.13
N GLN A 215 -12.18 27.55 -14.24
CA GLN A 215 -13.02 27.59 -15.44
C GLN A 215 -13.13 26.23 -16.14
N SER A 216 -12.15 25.33 -15.94
CA SER A 216 -12.11 24.00 -16.54
C SER A 216 -12.65 22.91 -15.60
N ASN A 217 -13.93 23.01 -15.23
CA ASN A 217 -14.61 21.97 -14.46
C ASN A 217 -14.51 20.56 -15.10
N ASP A 218 -14.39 20.51 -16.43
CA ASP A 218 -14.26 19.25 -17.17
C ASP A 218 -12.90 18.58 -16.97
N LEU A 219 -11.80 19.33 -16.80
CA LEU A 219 -10.46 18.73 -16.65
C LEU A 219 -10.36 17.91 -15.35
N ALA A 220 -10.91 18.42 -14.24
CA ALA A 220 -10.94 17.70 -12.98
C ALA A 220 -11.73 16.38 -13.10
N LEU A 221 -12.88 16.41 -13.80
CA LEU A 221 -13.70 15.22 -14.06
C LEU A 221 -12.99 14.22 -14.98
N ILE A 222 -12.27 14.69 -16.00
CA ILE A 222 -11.46 13.84 -16.89
C ILE A 222 -10.32 13.18 -16.10
N CYS A 223 -9.62 13.93 -15.26
CA CYS A 223 -8.57 13.41 -14.38
C CYS A 223 -9.08 12.30 -13.44
N ASP A 224 -10.22 12.51 -12.81
CA ASP A 224 -10.83 11.51 -11.92
C ASP A 224 -11.37 10.30 -12.72
N ARG A 225 -12.00 10.53 -13.88
CA ARG A 225 -12.45 9.46 -14.79
C ARG A 225 -11.29 8.59 -15.25
N TRP A 226 -10.18 9.21 -15.65
CA TRP A 226 -8.97 8.51 -16.08
C TRP A 226 -8.42 7.60 -14.96
N LEU A 227 -8.43 8.06 -13.71
CA LEU A 227 -8.06 7.22 -12.57
C LEU A 227 -9.07 6.10 -12.30
N LEU A 228 -10.36 6.33 -12.50
CA LEU A 228 -11.39 5.27 -12.42
C LEU A 228 -11.18 4.21 -13.50
N CYS A 229 -10.94 4.62 -14.75
CA CYS A 229 -10.62 3.72 -15.87
C CYS A 229 -9.38 2.88 -15.56
N LEU A 230 -8.31 3.48 -15.01
CA LEU A 230 -7.12 2.75 -14.58
C LEU A 230 -7.44 1.65 -13.55
N MET A 231 -8.25 2.00 -12.56
CA MET A 231 -8.65 1.05 -11.51
C MET A 231 -9.58 -0.04 -12.04
N ILE A 232 -10.46 0.27 -12.99
CA ILE A 232 -11.30 -0.70 -13.69
C ILE A 232 -10.43 -1.64 -14.51
N VAL A 233 -9.55 -1.14 -15.37
CA VAL A 233 -8.62 -1.95 -16.19
C VAL A 233 -7.82 -2.90 -15.31
N ARG A 234 -7.26 -2.41 -14.19
CA ARG A 234 -6.57 -3.26 -13.20
C ARG A 234 -7.49 -4.37 -12.66
N LEU A 235 -8.74 -4.06 -12.30
CA LEU A 235 -9.70 -5.04 -11.78
C LEU A 235 -10.12 -6.07 -12.84
N LEU A 236 -10.35 -5.63 -14.08
CA LEU A 236 -10.73 -6.47 -15.21
C LEU A 236 -9.62 -7.49 -15.50
N ILE A 237 -8.35 -7.04 -15.51
CA ILE A 237 -7.21 -7.95 -15.68
C ILE A 237 -7.09 -8.90 -14.49
N PHE A 238 -7.00 -8.35 -13.27
CA PHE A 238 -6.72 -9.13 -12.06
C PHE A 238 -7.79 -10.18 -11.73
N SER A 239 -9.07 -9.86 -11.95
CA SER A 239 -10.18 -10.72 -11.56
C SER A 239 -10.85 -11.43 -12.74
N GLY A 240 -10.67 -10.92 -13.97
CA GLY A 240 -11.23 -11.52 -15.18
C GLY A 240 -10.38 -12.63 -15.78
N TYR A 241 -9.07 -12.66 -15.49
CA TYR A 241 -8.17 -13.72 -15.97
C TYR A 241 -7.65 -14.58 -14.83
N ALA A 242 -7.48 -15.88 -15.07
CA ALA A 242 -6.78 -16.77 -14.14
C ALA A 242 -5.30 -16.36 -14.00
N SER A 243 -4.65 -16.74 -12.88
CA SER A 243 -3.21 -16.43 -12.70
C SER A 243 -2.42 -17.20 -13.72
N ASP A 244 -1.53 -16.52 -14.44
CA ASP A 244 -0.60 -17.22 -15.31
C ASP A 244 0.41 -18.04 -14.49
N SER A 245 0.69 -17.69 -13.24
CA SER A 245 1.46 -18.55 -12.32
C SER A 245 0.83 -19.93 -12.12
N ARG A 246 -0.50 -20.02 -12.24
CA ARG A 246 -1.26 -21.28 -12.16
C ARG A 246 -1.44 -21.93 -13.53
N THR A 247 -1.83 -21.16 -14.54
CA THR A 247 -2.24 -21.70 -15.85
C THR A 247 -1.11 -21.77 -16.88
N ALA A 248 0.01 -21.08 -16.65
CA ALA A 248 1.06 -20.77 -17.62
C ALA A 248 0.53 -20.28 -18.98
N GLN A 249 -0.63 -19.60 -18.95
CA GLN A 249 -1.22 -18.96 -20.12
C GLN A 249 -1.03 -17.45 -19.99
N GLU A 250 -0.45 -16.86 -21.02
CA GLU A 250 -0.17 -15.43 -21.05
C GLU A 250 -1.47 -14.63 -21.16
N VAL A 251 -1.51 -13.52 -20.41
CA VAL A 251 -2.57 -12.52 -20.44
C VAL A 251 -2.04 -11.33 -21.24
N TRP A 252 -2.40 -11.28 -22.53
CA TRP A 252 -1.86 -10.30 -23.47
C TRP A 252 -2.13 -8.84 -23.04
N GLN A 253 -3.20 -8.59 -22.28
CA GLN A 253 -3.51 -7.27 -21.73
C GLN A 253 -2.40 -6.74 -20.82
N VAL A 254 -1.65 -7.60 -20.13
CA VAL A 254 -0.48 -7.18 -19.34
C VAL A 254 0.60 -6.59 -20.25
N ARG A 255 0.81 -7.18 -21.44
CA ARG A 255 1.78 -6.71 -22.43
C ARG A 255 1.38 -5.41 -23.10
N GLU A 256 0.09 -5.14 -23.22
CA GLU A 256 -0.40 -3.86 -23.75
C GLU A 256 -0.39 -2.77 -22.67
N VAL A 257 -0.95 -3.06 -21.48
CA VAL A 257 -1.20 -2.05 -20.44
C VAL A 257 0.09 -1.60 -19.76
N CYS A 258 0.99 -2.51 -19.39
CA CYS A 258 2.17 -2.16 -18.60
C CYS A 258 3.11 -1.15 -19.29
N PRO A 259 3.48 -1.32 -20.59
CA PRO A 259 4.34 -0.36 -21.26
C PRO A 259 3.68 1.03 -21.38
N THR A 260 2.39 1.09 -21.70
CA THR A 260 1.67 2.37 -21.82
C THR A 260 1.54 3.06 -20.46
N VAL A 261 1.27 2.31 -19.38
CA VAL A 261 1.26 2.83 -18.01
C VAL A 261 2.64 3.37 -17.63
N LEU A 262 3.73 2.65 -17.95
CA LEU A 262 5.09 3.12 -17.70
C LEU A 262 5.41 4.41 -18.46
N THR A 263 4.99 4.52 -19.72
CA THR A 263 5.13 5.76 -20.50
C THR A 263 4.35 6.91 -19.87
N ALA A 264 3.11 6.67 -19.44
CA ALA A 264 2.32 7.69 -18.74
C ALA A 264 2.98 8.16 -17.43
N ILE A 265 3.60 7.25 -16.66
CA ILE A 265 4.40 7.61 -15.48
C ILE A 265 5.53 8.55 -15.88
N LYS A 266 6.34 8.17 -16.89
CA LYS A 266 7.47 8.98 -17.36
C LYS A 266 7.05 10.37 -17.84
N SER A 267 5.88 10.49 -18.47
CA SER A 267 5.35 11.77 -18.94
C SER A 267 4.72 12.63 -17.83
N LEU A 268 4.13 12.02 -16.79
CA LEU A 268 3.46 12.75 -15.70
C LEU A 268 4.43 13.18 -14.59
N LEU A 269 5.51 12.43 -14.37
CA LEU A 269 6.45 12.68 -13.28
C LEU A 269 7.06 14.11 -13.29
N PRO A 270 7.47 14.69 -14.44
CA PRO A 270 8.02 16.05 -14.48
C PRO A 270 7.03 17.14 -14.03
N TYR A 271 5.73 16.90 -14.14
CA TYR A 271 4.71 17.86 -13.72
C TYR A 271 4.60 17.98 -12.20
N TYR A 272 5.05 16.98 -11.44
CA TYR A 272 5.13 17.10 -9.97
C TYR A 272 6.03 18.29 -9.60
N ASP A 273 7.24 18.34 -10.14
CA ASP A 273 8.20 19.43 -9.89
C ASP A 273 7.66 20.78 -10.37
N THR A 274 7.15 20.78 -11.60
CA THR A 274 6.62 21.97 -12.27
C THR A 274 5.53 22.66 -11.46
N PHE A 275 4.66 21.89 -10.79
CA PHE A 275 3.54 22.42 -10.01
C PHE A 275 3.77 22.44 -8.50
N LYS A 276 4.88 21.88 -8.00
CA LYS A 276 5.16 21.75 -6.55
C LYS A 276 5.02 23.07 -5.82
N ASP A 277 5.59 24.13 -6.40
CA ASP A 277 5.59 25.48 -5.83
C ASP A 277 4.59 26.43 -6.52
N LYS A 278 3.83 25.94 -7.51
CA LYS A 278 2.90 26.75 -8.32
C LYS A 278 1.43 26.47 -8.03
N HIS A 279 1.04 25.21 -7.83
CA HIS A 279 -0.37 24.84 -7.69
C HIS A 279 -0.57 23.48 -6.98
N ALA A 280 -1.00 23.52 -5.72
CA ALA A 280 -1.10 22.36 -4.83
C ALA A 280 -1.98 21.23 -5.40
N LYS A 281 -3.19 21.52 -5.93
CA LYS A 281 -4.11 20.47 -6.42
C LYS A 281 -3.55 19.70 -7.62
N LEU A 282 -2.77 20.35 -8.49
CA LEU A 282 -2.17 19.72 -9.67
C LEU A 282 -0.94 18.92 -9.29
N CYS A 283 -0.13 19.42 -8.34
CA CYS A 283 0.94 18.68 -7.71
C CYS A 283 0.42 17.39 -7.05
N ASP A 284 -0.63 17.50 -6.23
CA ASP A 284 -1.28 16.35 -5.57
C ASP A 284 -1.86 15.36 -6.58
N PHE A 285 -2.44 15.86 -7.68
CA PHE A 285 -2.90 15.02 -8.77
C PHE A 285 -1.75 14.22 -9.39
N ALA A 286 -0.64 14.87 -9.79
CA ALA A 286 0.52 14.21 -10.39
C ALA A 286 1.11 13.16 -9.43
N LYS A 287 1.27 13.51 -8.15
CA LYS A 287 1.71 12.62 -7.08
C LYS A 287 0.82 11.38 -6.95
N ARG A 288 -0.50 11.59 -6.85
CA ARG A 288 -1.52 10.54 -6.75
C ARG A 288 -1.56 9.66 -8.00
N ALA A 289 -1.44 10.25 -9.19
CA ALA A 289 -1.47 9.57 -10.47
C ALA A 289 -0.27 8.62 -10.62
N CYS A 290 0.96 9.13 -10.50
CA CYS A 290 2.18 8.33 -10.61
C CYS A 290 2.21 7.18 -9.60
N THR A 291 1.79 7.43 -8.35
CA THR A 291 1.70 6.39 -7.32
C THR A 291 0.70 5.28 -7.68
N LYS A 292 -0.49 5.65 -8.18
CA LYS A 292 -1.52 4.67 -8.59
C LYS A 292 -1.10 3.87 -9.81
N LEU A 293 -0.47 4.51 -10.79
CA LEU A 293 0.08 3.83 -11.97
C LEU A 293 1.15 2.80 -11.56
N MET A 294 2.09 3.17 -10.68
CA MET A 294 3.11 2.23 -10.21
C MET A 294 2.49 1.06 -9.43
N LYS A 295 1.49 1.32 -8.57
CA LYS A 295 0.75 0.26 -7.87
C LYS A 295 0.04 -0.72 -8.81
N VAL A 296 -0.41 -0.26 -9.98
CA VAL A 296 -0.99 -1.14 -11.02
C VAL A 296 0.10 -2.07 -11.56
N LEU A 297 1.28 -1.56 -11.88
CA LEU A 297 2.41 -2.37 -12.36
C LEU A 297 2.82 -3.44 -11.33
N VAL A 298 2.96 -3.06 -10.05
CA VAL A 298 3.23 -4.00 -8.94
C VAL A 298 2.15 -5.07 -8.84
N THR A 299 0.88 -4.67 -8.89
CA THR A 299 -0.26 -5.60 -8.80
C THR A 299 -0.27 -6.60 -9.96
N LEU A 300 -0.03 -6.13 -11.19
CA LEU A 300 -0.03 -6.98 -12.37
C LEU A 300 1.18 -7.91 -12.40
N GLN A 301 2.36 -7.45 -11.96
CA GLN A 301 3.55 -8.29 -11.81
C GLN A 301 3.31 -9.43 -10.83
N GLY A 302 2.72 -9.16 -9.65
CA GLY A 302 2.45 -10.20 -8.66
C GLY A 302 1.34 -11.18 -9.07
N ARG A 303 0.34 -10.72 -9.83
CA ARG A 303 -0.79 -11.58 -10.27
C ARG A 303 -0.48 -12.39 -11.51
N HIS A 304 0.21 -11.78 -12.47
CA HIS A 304 0.51 -12.33 -13.78
C HIS A 304 2.03 -12.28 -14.06
N PRO A 305 2.87 -12.93 -13.22
CA PRO A 305 4.31 -12.84 -13.32
C PRO A 305 4.84 -13.26 -14.69
N TYR A 306 4.28 -14.30 -15.32
CA TYR A 306 4.80 -14.78 -16.62
C TYR A 306 4.46 -13.85 -17.79
N SER A 307 3.27 -13.26 -17.79
CA SER A 307 2.86 -12.28 -18.80
C SER A 307 3.68 -10.99 -18.68
N PHE A 308 4.19 -10.70 -17.48
CA PHE A 308 5.11 -9.60 -17.21
C PHE A 308 6.52 -9.88 -17.78
N VAL A 309 6.90 -11.13 -18.02
CA VAL A 309 8.18 -11.53 -18.65
C VAL A 309 8.14 -11.23 -20.15
N HIS A 310 8.34 -9.97 -20.47
CA HIS A 310 8.50 -9.46 -21.82
C HIS A 310 9.49 -8.30 -21.79
N GLU A 311 10.32 -8.12 -22.82
CA GLU A 311 11.38 -7.11 -22.82
C GLU A 311 10.83 -5.69 -22.62
N THR A 312 9.75 -5.35 -23.31
CA THR A 312 9.07 -4.05 -23.18
C THR A 312 8.35 -3.84 -21.84
N VAL A 313 8.27 -4.87 -20.99
CA VAL A 313 7.57 -4.85 -19.70
C VAL A 313 8.56 -5.04 -18.56
N LEU A 314 9.09 -6.24 -18.35
CA LEU A 314 9.99 -6.55 -17.23
C LEU A 314 11.25 -5.68 -17.28
N SER A 315 11.95 -5.67 -18.42
CA SER A 315 13.21 -4.94 -18.54
C SER A 315 13.00 -3.44 -18.40
N ALA A 316 12.09 -2.87 -19.19
CA ALA A 316 11.80 -1.45 -19.15
C ALA A 316 11.33 -0.94 -17.77
N THR A 317 10.50 -1.72 -17.07
CA THR A 317 9.95 -1.29 -15.77
C THR A 317 10.96 -1.42 -14.65
N VAL A 318 11.70 -2.53 -14.59
CA VAL A 318 12.73 -2.75 -13.56
C VAL A 318 13.89 -1.78 -13.77
N ASP A 319 14.35 -1.59 -15.00
CA ASP A 319 15.41 -0.63 -15.31
C ASP A 319 15.03 0.79 -14.90
N PHE A 320 13.81 1.22 -15.25
CA PHE A 320 13.29 2.51 -14.82
C PHE A 320 13.28 2.64 -13.30
N CYS A 321 12.72 1.68 -12.57
CA CYS A 321 12.66 1.73 -11.11
C CYS A 321 14.05 1.74 -10.46
N LEU A 322 14.99 0.94 -10.98
CA LEU A 322 16.38 0.94 -10.51
C LEU A 322 17.03 2.31 -10.71
N ASN A 323 16.83 2.94 -11.87
CA ASN A 323 17.35 4.29 -12.13
C ASN A 323 16.73 5.35 -11.20
N MET A 324 15.42 5.25 -10.92
CA MET A 324 14.77 6.12 -9.92
C MET A 324 15.38 5.96 -8.53
N ILE A 325 15.75 4.73 -8.14
CA ILE A 325 16.33 4.42 -6.82
C ILE A 325 17.78 4.91 -6.75
N THR A 326 18.60 4.63 -7.77
CA THR A 326 20.03 4.93 -7.75
C THR A 326 20.32 6.40 -8.01
N ASN A 327 19.69 6.97 -9.04
CA ASN A 327 19.96 8.31 -9.52
C ASN A 327 18.66 9.12 -9.68
N PRO A 328 17.96 9.46 -8.58
CA PRO A 328 16.72 10.24 -8.66
C PRO A 328 16.95 11.58 -9.36
N GLU A 329 18.06 12.28 -9.08
CA GLU A 329 18.35 13.61 -9.66
C GLU A 329 18.51 13.61 -11.19
N GLN A 330 19.08 12.55 -11.77
CA GLN A 330 19.28 12.44 -13.23
C GLN A 330 18.04 11.92 -13.96
N THR A 331 17.19 11.15 -13.27
CA THR A 331 16.00 10.53 -13.86
C THR A 331 14.76 11.46 -13.77
N GLY A 332 14.87 12.54 -13.00
CA GLY A 332 13.84 13.56 -12.80
C GLY A 332 13.32 13.61 -11.36
N THR A 333 12.60 14.66 -10.99
CA THR A 333 12.12 14.86 -9.62
C THR A 333 11.30 13.67 -9.11
N THR A 334 11.57 13.27 -7.87
CA THR A 334 10.85 12.18 -7.18
C THR A 334 10.20 12.66 -5.91
N PHE A 335 9.27 11.86 -5.40
CA PHE A 335 8.68 12.02 -4.08
C PHE A 335 8.66 10.67 -3.38
N GLU A 336 8.57 10.70 -2.06
CA GLU A 336 8.81 9.54 -1.20
C GLU A 336 7.93 8.34 -1.56
N GLU A 337 6.61 8.54 -1.72
CA GLU A 337 5.67 7.46 -2.01
C GLU A 337 5.98 6.76 -3.34
N PHE A 338 6.49 7.48 -4.35
CA PHE A 338 6.87 6.91 -5.63
C PHE A 338 8.17 6.12 -5.56
N LEU A 339 9.16 6.60 -4.80
CA LEU A 339 10.39 5.85 -4.53
C LEU A 339 10.08 4.55 -3.79
N ILE A 340 9.19 4.59 -2.80
CA ILE A 340 8.72 3.39 -2.10
C ILE A 340 8.09 2.41 -3.09
N GLN A 341 7.16 2.85 -3.95
CA GLN A 341 6.57 1.94 -4.94
C GLN A 341 7.59 1.39 -5.95
N SER A 342 8.65 2.16 -6.28
CA SER A 342 9.74 1.70 -7.15
C SER A 342 10.55 0.59 -6.48
N MET A 343 10.91 0.76 -5.19
CA MET A 343 11.58 -0.27 -4.39
C MET A 343 10.70 -1.50 -4.20
N VAL A 344 9.40 -1.32 -3.93
CA VAL A 344 8.40 -2.41 -3.83
C VAL A 344 8.34 -3.22 -5.12
N LEU A 345 8.34 -2.58 -6.29
CA LEU A 345 8.34 -3.29 -7.57
C LEU A 345 9.61 -4.14 -7.74
N VAL A 346 10.80 -3.54 -7.55
CA VAL A 346 12.08 -4.24 -7.70
C VAL A 346 12.15 -5.43 -6.73
N LYS A 347 11.74 -5.22 -5.48
CA LYS A 347 11.65 -6.30 -4.48
C LYS A 347 10.70 -7.41 -4.92
N SER A 348 9.49 -7.07 -5.35
CA SER A 348 8.47 -8.04 -5.77
C SER A 348 8.94 -8.89 -6.97
N VAL A 349 9.67 -8.28 -7.90
CA VAL A 349 10.31 -8.98 -9.03
C VAL A 349 11.42 -9.93 -8.55
N LEU A 350 12.25 -9.51 -7.61
CA LEU A 350 13.38 -10.31 -7.12
C LEU A 350 12.97 -11.49 -6.23
N GLU A 351 11.92 -11.31 -5.43
CA GLU A 351 11.33 -12.37 -4.59
C GLU A 351 10.40 -13.31 -5.36
N CYS A 352 10.03 -12.95 -6.60
CA CYS A 352 9.11 -13.73 -7.42
C CYS A 352 9.61 -15.17 -7.58
N LYS A 353 8.88 -16.12 -6.98
CA LYS A 353 9.25 -17.54 -6.98
C LYS A 353 9.18 -18.12 -8.39
N GLU A 354 8.26 -17.60 -9.20
CA GLU A 354 8.03 -17.97 -10.58
C GLU A 354 9.19 -17.59 -11.51
N TYR A 355 10.09 -16.68 -11.10
CA TYR A 355 11.28 -16.29 -11.88
C TYR A 355 12.53 -17.11 -11.51
N ARG A 356 12.43 -18.00 -10.51
CA ARG A 356 13.54 -18.87 -10.12
C ARG A 356 13.48 -20.17 -10.92
N PRO A 357 14.51 -20.51 -11.72
CA PRO A 357 14.57 -21.83 -12.34
C PRO A 357 14.66 -22.87 -11.23
N SER A 358 13.67 -23.77 -11.16
CA SER A 358 13.62 -24.82 -10.13
C SER A 358 14.87 -25.69 -10.23
N PRO A 359 15.60 -25.95 -9.13
CA PRO A 359 16.61 -27.01 -9.12
C PRO A 359 15.90 -28.32 -9.46
N MET A 360 16.47 -29.11 -10.37
CA MET A 360 15.97 -30.46 -10.67
C MET A 360 15.85 -31.24 -9.34
N GLY A 361 14.62 -31.58 -8.92
CA GLY A 361 14.42 -32.45 -7.75
C GLY A 361 13.35 -32.06 -6.71
N ARG A 362 12.34 -31.24 -7.02
CA ARG A 362 11.13 -31.19 -6.16
C ARG A 362 10.17 -32.32 -6.52
N VAL A 363 9.55 -32.90 -5.49
CA VAL A 363 8.55 -33.98 -5.54
C VAL A 363 7.59 -33.71 -6.70
N ILE A 364 7.59 -34.63 -7.67
CA ILE A 364 6.70 -34.60 -8.83
C ILE A 364 5.28 -34.60 -8.27
N ASN A 365 4.54 -33.52 -8.50
CA ASN A 365 3.11 -33.55 -8.26
C ASN A 365 2.54 -34.36 -9.42
N GLU A 366 2.25 -35.64 -9.20
CA GLU A 366 1.82 -36.61 -10.23
C GLU A 366 0.59 -36.15 -11.05
N ASN A 367 -0.08 -35.09 -10.60
CA ASN A 367 -1.27 -34.49 -11.21
C ASN A 367 -1.01 -33.30 -12.15
N GLU A 368 0.21 -32.73 -12.25
CA GLU A 368 0.48 -31.63 -13.21
C GLU A 368 0.92 -32.16 -14.59
N PRO A 369 0.32 -31.68 -15.71
CA PRO A 369 0.73 -32.10 -17.04
C PRO A 369 2.18 -31.68 -17.32
N LEU A 370 3.02 -32.60 -17.82
CA LEU A 370 4.42 -32.33 -18.19
C LEU A 370 4.59 -31.10 -19.10
N SER A 371 3.61 -30.82 -19.97
CA SER A 371 3.63 -29.65 -20.88
C SER A 371 3.40 -28.30 -20.19
N LEU A 372 2.74 -28.29 -19.03
CA LEU A 372 2.51 -27.09 -18.23
C LEU A 372 3.78 -26.74 -17.45
N GLU A 373 4.40 -27.74 -16.83
CA GLU A 373 5.64 -27.56 -16.07
C GLU A 373 6.79 -27.07 -16.97
N GLN A 374 6.91 -27.62 -18.19
CA GLN A 374 7.89 -27.17 -19.16
C GLN A 374 7.69 -25.70 -19.55
N ARG A 375 6.44 -25.24 -19.72
CA ARG A 375 6.14 -23.83 -20.00
C ARG A 375 6.55 -22.93 -18.85
N LYS A 376 6.23 -23.28 -17.60
CA LYS A 376 6.67 -22.55 -16.41
C LYS A 376 8.19 -22.44 -16.33
N LYS A 377 8.91 -23.54 -16.63
CA LYS A 377 10.39 -23.56 -16.68
C LYS A 377 10.95 -22.62 -17.74
N ASN A 378 10.37 -22.60 -18.94
CA ASN A 378 10.79 -21.70 -20.01
C ASN A 378 10.64 -20.23 -19.60
N PHE A 379 9.49 -19.86 -19.02
CA PHE A 379 9.29 -18.49 -18.52
C PHE A 379 10.29 -18.12 -17.42
N ALA A 380 10.53 -19.00 -16.46
CA ALA A 380 11.49 -18.77 -15.39
C ALA A 380 12.91 -18.56 -15.93
N ALA A 381 13.33 -19.34 -16.93
CA ALA A 381 14.63 -19.19 -17.57
C ALA A 381 14.77 -17.82 -18.26
N VAL A 382 13.78 -17.43 -19.08
CA VAL A 382 13.77 -16.13 -19.76
C VAL A 382 13.79 -14.98 -18.74
N ALA A 383 12.98 -15.06 -17.68
CA ALA A 383 12.97 -14.04 -16.62
C ALA A 383 14.32 -13.93 -15.92
N SER A 384 14.92 -15.07 -15.56
CA SER A 384 16.24 -15.12 -14.93
C SER A 384 17.31 -14.47 -15.82
N ASP A 385 17.31 -14.75 -17.12
CA ASP A 385 18.31 -14.21 -18.04
C ASP A 385 18.11 -12.71 -18.27
N MET A 386 16.87 -12.24 -18.42
CA MET A 386 16.56 -10.80 -18.45
C MET A 386 17.05 -10.09 -17.18
N LEU A 387 16.78 -10.66 -16.00
CA LEU A 387 17.19 -10.07 -14.73
C LEU A 387 18.71 -10.04 -14.55
N LYS A 388 19.45 -11.05 -15.04
CA LYS A 388 20.93 -11.03 -15.03
C LYS A 388 21.50 -9.88 -15.86
N VAL A 389 20.88 -9.55 -17.00
CA VAL A 389 21.29 -8.43 -17.84
C VAL A 389 21.00 -7.10 -17.15
N ILE A 390 19.80 -6.94 -16.59
CA ILE A 390 19.37 -5.69 -15.94
C ILE A 390 20.17 -5.42 -14.65
N LEU A 391 20.45 -6.47 -13.87
CA LEU A 391 21.17 -6.46 -12.60
C LEU A 391 22.57 -7.04 -12.78
N SER A 392 23.40 -6.32 -13.53
CA SER A 392 24.84 -6.60 -13.60
C SER A 392 25.47 -6.49 -12.21
N GLY A 393 26.61 -7.17 -12.00
CA GLY A 393 27.33 -7.13 -10.72
C GLY A 393 27.59 -5.71 -10.23
N ASP A 394 28.07 -4.82 -11.11
CA ASP A 394 28.33 -3.42 -10.78
C ASP A 394 27.06 -2.67 -10.34
N ARG A 395 25.93 -2.92 -11.02
CA ARG A 395 24.65 -2.29 -10.66
C ARG A 395 24.12 -2.80 -9.33
N VAL A 396 24.31 -4.08 -9.02
CA VAL A 396 23.96 -4.69 -7.74
C VAL A 396 24.80 -4.09 -6.60
N VAL A 397 26.11 -3.92 -6.81
CA VAL A 397 27.02 -3.27 -5.85
C VAL A 397 26.64 -1.80 -5.64
N LEU A 398 26.34 -1.07 -6.72
CA LEU A 398 25.87 0.32 -6.66
C LEU A 398 24.56 0.43 -5.86
N LEU A 399 23.59 -0.43 -6.18
CA LEU A 399 22.30 -0.45 -5.49
C LEU A 399 22.48 -0.73 -3.99
N CYS A 400 23.29 -1.73 -3.62
CA CYS A 400 23.61 -2.04 -2.22
C CYS A 400 24.20 -0.82 -1.49
N ASN A 401 25.20 -0.17 -2.09
CA ASN A 401 25.80 1.03 -1.51
C ASN A 401 24.77 2.16 -1.32
N ILE A 402 23.90 2.39 -2.30
CA ILE A 402 22.89 3.44 -2.21
C ILE A 402 21.82 3.13 -1.15
N LEU A 403 21.37 1.88 -1.04
CA LEU A 403 20.43 1.47 0.00
C LEU A 403 20.99 1.79 1.39
N VAL A 404 22.23 1.38 1.68
CA VAL A 404 22.86 1.60 2.99
C VAL A 404 23.23 3.06 3.22
N ARG A 405 23.88 3.72 2.24
CA ARG A 405 24.46 5.06 2.44
C ARG A 405 23.45 6.20 2.27
N ARG A 406 22.27 5.94 1.70
CA ARG A 406 21.24 6.97 1.46
C ARG A 406 19.91 6.64 2.12
N TYR A 407 19.42 5.42 1.97
CA TYR A 407 18.05 5.07 2.38
C TYR A 407 17.94 4.50 3.79
N PHE A 408 19.02 3.94 4.35
CA PHE A 408 19.07 3.51 5.75
C PHE A 408 19.38 4.66 6.71
N ILE A 409 19.86 5.80 6.21
CA ILE A 409 20.25 6.94 7.06
C ILE A 409 19.00 7.57 7.68
N PHE A 410 19.00 7.75 9.01
CA PHE A 410 17.96 8.54 9.68
C PHE A 410 17.98 9.99 9.18
N THR A 411 16.79 10.50 8.92
CA THR A 411 16.56 11.90 8.57
C THR A 411 16.41 12.76 9.82
N ALA A 412 16.49 14.08 9.67
CA ALA A 412 16.23 15.02 10.78
C ALA A 412 14.85 14.77 11.40
N LYS A 413 13.83 14.51 10.56
CA LYS A 413 12.48 14.18 11.01
C LYS A 413 12.43 12.91 11.87
N ASP A 414 13.16 11.86 11.49
CA ASP A 414 13.21 10.62 12.29
C ASP A 414 13.83 10.87 13.68
N LEU A 415 14.82 11.76 13.75
CA LEU A 415 15.48 12.12 15.01
C LEU A 415 14.59 13.02 15.89
N GLU A 416 13.79 13.90 15.27
CA GLU A 416 12.77 14.70 15.93
C GLU A 416 11.69 13.78 16.52
N GLU A 417 11.11 12.87 15.72
CA GLU A 417 10.12 11.88 16.15
C GLU A 417 10.64 11.01 17.31
N TRP A 418 11.92 10.57 17.26
CA TRP A 418 12.55 9.89 18.39
C TRP A 418 12.63 10.81 19.62
N SER A 419 13.09 12.06 19.46
CA SER A 419 13.24 12.98 20.59
C SER A 419 11.91 13.30 21.29
N GLU A 420 10.80 13.34 20.55
CA GLU A 420 9.47 13.61 21.08
C GLU A 420 8.91 12.40 21.83
N ASN A 421 9.01 11.20 21.26
CA ASN A 421 8.52 9.98 21.88
C ASN A 421 9.41 8.76 21.57
N PRO A 422 10.42 8.46 22.41
CA PRO A 422 11.34 7.34 22.19
C PRO A 422 10.66 5.97 22.24
N GLU A 423 9.58 5.82 23.03
CA GLU A 423 8.81 4.58 23.13
C GLU A 423 8.06 4.29 21.83
N SER A 424 7.26 5.25 21.35
CA SER A 424 6.54 5.14 20.07
C SER A 424 7.51 4.93 18.91
N PHE A 425 8.62 5.67 18.89
CA PHE A 425 9.66 5.49 17.88
C PHE A 425 10.21 4.05 17.87
N HIS A 426 10.48 3.46 19.04
CA HIS A 426 10.96 2.08 19.11
C HIS A 426 9.98 1.10 18.45
N HIS A 427 8.69 1.20 18.76
CA HIS A 427 7.66 0.33 18.17
C HIS A 427 7.49 0.54 16.69
N GLU A 428 7.46 1.80 16.24
CA GLU A 428 7.35 2.12 14.83
C GLU A 428 8.50 1.54 14.00
N GLN A 429 9.71 1.45 14.55
CA GLN A 429 10.84 0.81 13.86
C GLN A 429 10.70 -0.73 13.79
N ASN A 430 9.94 -1.36 14.70
CA ASN A 430 9.70 -2.80 14.70
C ASN A 430 8.51 -3.21 13.82
N LEU A 431 7.64 -2.26 13.44
CA LEU A 431 6.53 -2.53 12.53
C LEU A 431 7.04 -2.85 11.11
N VAL A 432 6.53 -3.93 10.52
CA VAL A 432 6.85 -4.36 9.15
C VAL A 432 6.10 -3.47 8.13
N GLN A 433 6.49 -2.20 8.04
CA GLN A 433 5.89 -1.16 7.17
C GLN A 433 6.69 -0.91 5.88
N TRP A 434 7.30 -1.96 5.32
CA TRP A 434 8.16 -1.84 4.13
C TRP A 434 7.43 -1.38 2.86
N THR A 435 6.09 -1.36 2.83
CA THR A 435 5.30 -0.79 1.72
C THR A 435 4.88 0.66 1.92
N GLU A 436 5.17 1.24 3.10
CA GLU A 436 4.64 2.53 3.55
C GLU A 436 5.72 3.53 3.94
N LYS A 437 6.85 3.06 4.49
CA LYS A 437 7.98 3.91 4.91
C LYS A 437 9.24 3.62 4.08
N LYS A 438 10.00 4.68 3.78
CA LYS A 438 11.20 4.62 2.92
C LYS A 438 12.30 3.71 3.46
N ARG A 439 12.72 3.88 4.72
CA ARG A 439 13.80 3.10 5.34
C ARG A 439 13.45 1.60 5.44
N PRO A 440 12.29 1.21 6.01
CA PRO A 440 11.86 -0.20 5.99
C PRO A 440 11.75 -0.80 4.58
N CYS A 441 11.32 -0.03 3.59
CA CYS A 441 11.29 -0.48 2.19
C CYS A 441 12.68 -0.81 1.66
N ALA A 442 13.64 0.08 1.91
CA ALA A 442 15.03 -0.09 1.50
C ALA A 442 15.70 -1.27 2.21
N GLU A 443 15.47 -1.44 3.52
CA GLU A 443 15.96 -2.58 4.30
C GLU A 443 15.41 -3.90 3.75
N ALA A 444 14.12 -3.95 3.45
CA ALA A 444 13.49 -5.14 2.90
C ALA A 444 14.00 -5.46 1.47
N LEU A 445 14.30 -4.45 0.65
CA LEU A 445 14.94 -4.64 -0.65
C LEU A 445 16.40 -5.10 -0.50
N PHE A 446 17.13 -4.55 0.46
CA PHE A 446 18.52 -4.92 0.77
C PHE A 446 18.64 -6.41 1.13
N ILE A 447 17.76 -6.92 1.99
CA ILE A 447 17.73 -8.34 2.37
C ILE A 447 17.58 -9.22 1.12
N VAL A 448 16.63 -8.90 0.26
CA VAL A 448 16.34 -9.67 -0.96
C VAL A 448 17.49 -9.67 -1.96
N ILE A 449 18.15 -8.52 -2.18
CA ILE A 449 19.30 -8.47 -3.08
C ILE A 449 20.49 -9.23 -2.46
N PHE A 450 20.67 -9.15 -1.14
CA PHE A 450 21.78 -9.81 -0.46
C PHE A 450 21.63 -11.33 -0.54
N GLU A 451 20.46 -11.88 -0.26
CA GLU A 451 20.19 -13.32 -0.38
C GLU A 451 20.54 -13.87 -1.77
N LYS A 452 20.30 -13.08 -2.82
CA LYS A 452 20.53 -13.48 -4.22
C LYS A 452 21.99 -13.30 -4.67
N TYR A 453 22.72 -12.33 -4.12
CA TYR A 453 24.07 -11.95 -4.56
C TYR A 453 25.09 -11.96 -3.40
N ARG A 454 24.91 -12.86 -2.43
CA ARG A 454 25.68 -12.91 -1.16
C ARG A 454 27.19 -12.89 -1.34
N GLU A 455 27.74 -13.67 -2.28
CA GLU A 455 29.17 -13.78 -2.53
C GLU A 455 29.77 -12.46 -3.03
N LEU A 456 28.99 -11.71 -3.83
CA LEU A 456 29.38 -10.40 -4.34
C LEU A 456 29.21 -9.31 -3.28
N LEU A 457 28.15 -9.38 -2.48
CA LEU A 457 27.75 -8.32 -1.57
C LEU A 457 28.36 -8.41 -0.17
N ALA A 458 28.74 -9.60 0.33
CA ALA A 458 29.33 -9.73 1.65
C ALA A 458 30.63 -8.91 1.82
N PRO A 459 31.62 -8.95 0.88
CA PRO A 459 32.80 -8.09 0.97
C PRO A 459 32.48 -6.60 0.90
N VAL A 460 31.44 -6.22 0.14
CA VAL A 460 31.00 -4.82 0.01
C VAL A 460 30.43 -4.32 1.34
N VAL A 461 29.57 -5.10 1.99
CA VAL A 461 29.00 -4.73 3.31
C VAL A 461 30.10 -4.62 4.37
N VAL A 462 31.08 -5.53 4.39
CA VAL A 462 32.24 -5.42 5.28
C VAL A 462 33.07 -4.16 5.01
N SER A 463 33.27 -3.80 3.74
CA SER A 463 33.98 -2.58 3.36
C SER A 463 33.27 -1.32 3.89
N VAL A 464 31.95 -1.22 3.65
CA VAL A 464 31.12 -0.12 4.15
C VAL A 464 31.16 -0.04 5.68
N LEU A 465 31.08 -1.18 6.37
CA LEU A 465 31.17 -1.26 7.83
C LEU A 465 32.51 -0.72 8.35
N ARG A 466 33.63 -1.16 7.76
CA ARG A 466 34.98 -0.72 8.15
C ARG A 466 35.18 0.78 7.91
N GLU A 467 34.68 1.29 6.80
CA GLU A 467 34.72 2.73 6.49
C GLU A 467 33.91 3.53 7.51
N ALA A 468 32.69 3.10 7.83
CA ALA A 468 31.84 3.80 8.81
C ALA A 468 32.48 3.84 10.21
N MET A 469 33.16 2.77 10.60
CA MET A 469 33.94 2.71 11.84
C MET A 469 35.17 3.64 11.83
N ALA A 470 35.77 3.89 10.65
CA ALA A 470 36.90 4.80 10.52
C ALA A 470 36.47 6.28 10.52
N ILE A 471 35.33 6.61 9.92
CA ILE A 471 34.83 7.98 9.79
C ILE A 471 34.28 8.51 11.13
N SER A 472 33.57 7.67 11.88
CA SER A 472 33.00 8.03 13.18
C SER A 472 33.82 7.33 14.27
N PRO A 473 34.67 8.03 15.04
CA PRO A 473 35.42 7.41 16.12
C PRO A 473 34.49 7.06 17.31
N PRO A 474 34.86 6.09 18.17
CA PRO A 474 34.01 5.65 19.28
C PRO A 474 33.63 6.73 20.32
N GLN A 475 34.41 7.81 20.42
CA GLN A 475 34.24 8.87 21.42
C GLN A 475 33.49 10.11 20.89
N GLU A 476 32.75 9.97 19.79
CA GLU A 476 32.00 11.07 19.19
C GLU A 476 30.86 11.56 20.09
N THR A 477 30.63 12.87 20.10
CA THR A 477 29.61 13.54 20.93
C THR A 477 28.54 14.26 20.11
N GLU A 478 28.79 14.57 18.84
CA GLU A 478 27.83 15.23 17.94
C GLU A 478 27.19 14.24 16.97
N VAL A 479 25.94 14.50 16.57
CA VAL A 479 25.28 13.69 15.54
C VAL A 479 25.82 14.10 14.17
N THR A 480 26.85 13.40 13.71
CA THR A 480 27.46 13.65 12.39
C THR A 480 26.92 12.70 11.32
N ALA A 481 27.18 13.02 10.05
CA ALA A 481 26.90 12.10 8.94
C ALA A 481 27.65 10.76 9.11
N GLY A 482 28.82 10.76 9.75
CA GLY A 482 29.57 9.55 10.08
C GLY A 482 28.84 8.65 11.08
N MET A 483 28.29 9.24 12.16
CA MET A 483 27.50 8.52 13.16
C MET A 483 26.25 7.87 12.53
N LEU A 484 25.54 8.60 11.67
CA LEU A 484 24.36 8.09 10.98
C LEU A 484 24.72 6.98 9.97
N LEU A 485 25.85 7.11 9.27
CA LEU A 485 26.37 6.05 8.40
C LEU A 485 26.76 4.81 9.19
N LYS A 486 27.29 4.98 10.41
CA LYS A 486 27.59 3.85 11.32
C LYS A 486 26.32 3.12 11.74
N ASP A 487 25.26 3.83 12.12
CA ASP A 487 23.94 3.22 12.40
C ASP A 487 23.41 2.41 11.21
N ALA A 488 23.46 2.98 10.01
CA ALA A 488 23.03 2.30 8.79
C ALA A 488 23.88 1.06 8.48
N SER A 489 25.20 1.16 8.64
CA SER A 489 26.13 0.06 8.40
C SER A 489 25.93 -1.08 9.40
N TYR A 490 25.68 -0.76 10.67
CA TYR A 490 25.36 -1.74 11.71
C TYR A 490 24.01 -2.40 11.45
N THR A 491 23.03 -1.65 10.93
CA THR A 491 21.74 -2.20 10.49
C THR A 491 21.91 -3.19 9.35
N ALA A 492 22.69 -2.83 8.33
CA ALA A 492 23.00 -3.74 7.22
C ALA A 492 23.66 -5.02 7.73
N ALA A 493 24.69 -4.90 8.58
CA ALA A 493 25.38 -6.04 9.18
C ALA A 493 24.48 -6.91 10.07
N GLY A 494 23.51 -6.32 10.77
CA GLY A 494 22.49 -7.04 11.55
C GLY A 494 21.58 -7.89 10.66
N HIS A 495 21.09 -7.33 9.55
CA HIS A 495 20.19 -8.04 8.62
C HIS A 495 20.82 -9.25 7.93
N VAL A 496 22.14 -9.25 7.73
CA VAL A 496 22.86 -10.31 6.97
C VAL A 496 23.91 -11.04 7.79
N TYR A 497 23.73 -11.06 9.12
CA TYR A 497 24.72 -11.56 10.08
C TYR A 497 25.24 -12.98 9.77
N TYR A 498 24.35 -13.88 9.35
CA TYR A 498 24.68 -15.29 9.12
C TYR A 498 25.74 -15.48 8.03
N GLU A 499 25.71 -14.67 6.97
CA GLU A 499 26.74 -14.73 5.93
C GLU A 499 27.95 -13.86 6.31
N LEU A 500 27.71 -12.72 6.96
CA LEU A 500 28.76 -11.77 7.29
C LEU A 500 29.76 -12.32 8.33
N SER A 501 29.33 -13.25 9.18
CA SER A 501 30.18 -13.93 10.16
C SER A 501 31.34 -14.70 9.52
N ASN A 502 31.21 -15.10 8.25
CA ASN A 502 32.30 -15.71 7.48
C ASN A 502 33.41 -14.71 7.10
N TYR A 503 33.11 -13.41 7.11
CA TYR A 503 34.00 -12.33 6.66
C TYR A 503 34.41 -11.38 7.79
N LEU A 504 33.76 -11.47 8.95
CA LEU A 504 33.94 -10.58 10.09
C LEU A 504 34.00 -11.37 11.40
N SER A 505 35.09 -11.21 12.15
CA SER A 505 35.19 -11.72 13.52
C SER A 505 34.36 -10.87 14.47
N PHE A 506 33.25 -11.41 14.96
CA PHE A 506 32.42 -10.73 15.96
C PHE A 506 33.21 -10.41 17.23
N ASN A 507 34.08 -11.32 17.68
CA ASN A 507 34.92 -11.11 18.86
C ASN A 507 35.83 -9.89 18.71
N GLU A 508 36.53 -9.77 17.58
CA GLU A 508 37.40 -8.60 17.32
C GLU A 508 36.58 -7.32 17.21
N TRP A 509 35.42 -7.38 16.57
CA TRP A 509 34.54 -6.23 16.42
C TRP A 509 34.00 -5.73 17.78
N PHE A 510 33.60 -6.67 18.65
CA PHE A 510 33.10 -6.35 19.98
C PHE A 510 34.18 -5.74 20.89
N HIS A 511 35.35 -6.37 20.96
CA HIS A 511 36.47 -5.88 21.77
C HIS A 511 37.10 -4.61 21.21
N GLY A 512 36.95 -4.34 19.91
CA GLY A 512 37.43 -3.13 19.25
C GLY A 512 36.47 -1.94 19.40
N SER A 513 35.41 -1.90 18.59
CA SER A 513 34.54 -0.71 18.46
C SER A 513 33.37 -0.76 19.44
N LEU A 514 32.64 -1.88 19.47
CA LEU A 514 31.32 -1.92 20.09
C LEU A 514 31.38 -1.69 21.60
N SER A 515 32.34 -2.31 22.30
CA SER A 515 32.49 -2.15 23.76
C SER A 515 32.83 -0.72 24.17
N ILE A 516 33.64 -0.01 23.37
CA ILE A 516 34.00 1.40 23.61
C ILE A 516 32.77 2.29 23.37
N GLU A 517 32.04 2.05 22.28
CA GLU A 517 30.85 2.83 21.91
C GLU A 517 29.68 2.67 22.90
N ILE A 518 29.44 1.45 23.39
CA ILE A 518 28.42 1.19 24.43
C ILE A 518 28.74 1.97 25.71
N SER A 519 30.02 2.08 26.07
CA SER A 519 30.48 2.76 27.29
C SER A 519 30.41 4.29 27.20
N ASN A 520 30.13 4.85 26.01
CA ASN A 520 29.99 6.28 25.82
C ASN A 520 28.56 6.74 26.20
N HIS A 521 28.42 7.29 27.40
CA HIS A 521 27.14 7.73 27.97
C HIS A 521 26.65 9.11 27.46
N HIS A 522 27.31 9.70 26.46
CA HIS A 522 26.85 10.96 25.88
C HIS A 522 25.41 10.83 25.34
N PRO A 523 24.51 11.83 25.52
CA PRO A 523 23.12 11.73 25.08
C PRO A 523 22.97 11.40 23.59
N ASN A 524 23.79 11.99 22.72
CA ASN A 524 23.74 11.72 21.26
C ASN A 524 24.15 10.29 20.89
N MET A 525 24.95 9.62 21.73
CA MET A 525 25.34 8.23 21.50
C MET A 525 24.18 7.24 21.70
N ARG A 526 22.99 7.69 22.13
CA ARG A 526 21.79 6.85 22.17
C ARG A 526 21.46 6.17 20.83
N ILE A 527 21.80 6.81 19.71
CA ILE A 527 21.59 6.27 18.36
C ILE A 527 22.40 4.98 18.21
N ILE A 528 23.71 5.08 18.48
CA ILE A 528 24.64 3.96 18.39
C ILE A 528 24.36 2.93 19.48
N ARG A 529 24.13 3.32 20.73
CA ARG A 529 23.83 2.38 21.83
C ARG A 529 22.56 1.56 21.56
N ARG A 530 21.47 2.18 21.09
CA ARG A 530 20.26 1.45 20.66
C ARG A 530 20.58 0.47 19.54
N LYS A 531 21.35 0.90 18.53
CA LYS A 531 21.68 0.05 17.39
C LYS A 531 22.56 -1.13 17.80
N ILE A 532 23.56 -0.91 18.66
CA ILE A 532 24.40 -1.97 19.18
C ILE A 532 23.57 -2.95 20.00
N ALA A 533 22.65 -2.48 20.86
CA ALA A 533 21.75 -3.37 21.59
C ALA A 533 21.03 -4.35 20.65
N LEU A 534 20.37 -3.82 19.62
CA LEU A 534 19.69 -4.63 18.59
C LEU A 534 20.67 -5.58 17.87
N LEU A 535 21.83 -5.08 17.46
CA LEU A 535 22.85 -5.87 16.76
C LEU A 535 23.28 -7.09 17.60
N LEU A 536 23.49 -6.92 18.90
CA LEU A 536 23.85 -8.00 19.82
C LEU A 536 22.74 -9.07 19.89
N GLY A 537 21.47 -8.67 19.83
CA GLY A 537 20.35 -9.60 19.71
C GLY A 537 20.34 -10.39 18.40
N HIS A 538 20.67 -9.76 17.27
CA HIS A 538 20.71 -10.44 15.97
C HIS A 538 21.90 -11.40 15.83
N TRP A 539 23.07 -11.03 16.36
CA TRP A 539 24.32 -11.78 16.21
C TRP A 539 24.50 -12.89 17.25
N ILE A 540 23.49 -13.14 18.07
CA ILE A 540 23.54 -14.06 19.20
C ILE A 540 24.22 -15.41 18.90
N SER A 541 23.89 -16.05 17.78
CA SER A 541 24.43 -17.36 17.40
C SER A 541 25.95 -17.36 17.21
N GLU A 542 26.52 -16.20 16.91
CA GLU A 542 27.95 -16.00 16.68
C GLU A 542 28.71 -15.63 17.97
N ILE A 543 28.00 -15.34 19.07
CA ILE A 543 28.60 -14.93 20.35
C ILE A 543 29.00 -16.17 21.15
N LYS A 544 30.31 -16.43 21.18
CA LYS A 544 30.91 -17.64 21.75
C LYS A 544 31.89 -17.31 22.87
N GLY A 545 32.07 -18.25 23.81
CA GLY A 545 33.08 -18.17 24.87
C GLY A 545 32.89 -16.98 25.83
N ASP A 546 33.99 -16.43 26.31
CA ASP A 546 34.00 -15.37 27.34
C ASP A 546 33.33 -14.07 26.89
N THR A 547 33.27 -13.81 25.58
CA THR A 547 32.58 -12.65 24.99
C THR A 547 31.11 -12.62 25.37
N ARG A 548 30.47 -13.79 25.53
CA ARG A 548 29.06 -13.91 25.90
C ARG A 548 28.74 -13.23 27.23
N LYS A 549 29.56 -13.46 28.25
CA LYS A 549 29.41 -12.81 29.58
C LYS A 549 29.55 -11.30 29.48
N LEU A 550 30.46 -10.81 28.64
CA LEU A 550 30.65 -9.38 28.42
C LEU A 550 29.45 -8.75 27.68
N VAL A 551 28.88 -9.46 26.70
CA VAL A 551 27.67 -9.04 25.99
C VAL A 551 26.47 -8.97 26.94
N TYR A 552 26.32 -9.96 27.83
CA TYR A 552 25.25 -9.95 28.84
C TYR A 552 25.38 -8.75 29.78
N ARG A 553 26.59 -8.50 30.30
CA ARG A 553 26.88 -7.31 31.11
C ARG A 553 26.57 -6.02 30.37
N ALA A 554 26.92 -5.94 29.09
CA ALA A 554 26.67 -4.76 28.26
C ALA A 554 25.17 -4.52 28.07
N LEU A 555 24.38 -5.54 27.72
CA LEU A 555 22.93 -5.43 27.53
C LEU A 555 22.20 -5.10 28.84
N VAL A 556 22.58 -5.73 29.95
CA VAL A 556 22.03 -5.39 31.27
C VAL A 556 22.42 -3.97 31.69
N GLY A 557 23.61 -3.51 31.32
CA GLY A 557 24.01 -2.11 31.49
C GLY A 557 23.12 -1.14 30.70
N LEU A 558 22.75 -1.49 29.47
CA LEU A 558 21.87 -0.67 28.61
C LEU A 558 20.41 -0.60 29.10
N LEU A 559 19.95 -1.53 29.96
CA LEU A 559 18.65 -1.39 30.64
C LEU A 559 18.60 -0.19 31.60
N GLN A 560 19.77 0.34 31.99
CA GLN A 560 19.91 1.52 32.85
C GLN A 560 20.09 2.83 32.06
N ASP A 561 20.00 2.79 30.73
CA ASP A 561 20.16 3.99 29.90
C ASP A 561 19.10 5.06 30.21
N ASN A 562 19.39 6.32 29.90
CA ASN A 562 18.42 7.41 30.06
C ASN A 562 17.34 7.39 28.97
N ASP A 563 17.64 6.82 27.80
CA ASP A 563 16.72 6.78 26.67
C ASP A 563 15.87 5.49 26.66
N ILE A 564 14.55 5.64 26.65
CA ILE A 564 13.60 4.51 26.69
C ILE A 564 13.78 3.59 25.48
N ALA A 565 14.07 4.13 24.29
CA ALA A 565 14.22 3.33 23.08
C ALA A 565 15.45 2.41 23.14
N VAL A 566 16.52 2.85 23.83
CA VAL A 566 17.72 2.04 24.12
C VAL A 566 17.39 0.92 25.10
N ARG A 567 16.68 1.23 26.18
CA ARG A 567 16.27 0.23 27.18
C ARG A 567 15.37 -0.85 26.59
N LEU A 568 14.40 -0.46 25.77
CA LEU A 568 13.52 -1.39 25.05
C LEU A 568 14.31 -2.27 24.07
N ALA A 569 15.28 -1.71 23.34
CA ALA A 569 16.14 -2.48 22.45
C ALA A 569 17.02 -3.50 23.20
N ALA A 570 17.56 -3.12 24.35
CA ALA A 570 18.31 -4.01 25.21
C ALA A 570 17.42 -5.13 25.77
N CYS A 571 16.21 -4.80 26.23
CA CYS A 571 15.23 -5.76 26.73
C CYS A 571 14.84 -6.79 25.65
N SER A 572 14.48 -6.33 24.45
CA SER A 572 14.13 -7.22 23.34
C SER A 572 15.29 -8.16 22.97
N SER A 573 16.52 -7.63 22.98
CA SER A 573 17.72 -8.43 22.69
C SER A 573 17.99 -9.47 23.78
N LEU A 574 17.75 -9.15 25.05
CA LEU A 574 17.81 -10.11 26.15
C LEU A 574 16.76 -11.23 26.02
N CYS A 575 15.53 -10.90 25.59
CA CYS A 575 14.51 -11.92 25.33
C CYS A 575 14.95 -12.90 24.23
N TYR A 576 15.52 -12.41 23.13
CA TYR A 576 16.10 -13.29 22.10
C TYR A 576 17.24 -14.15 22.66
N LEU A 577 18.03 -13.61 23.60
CA LEU A 577 19.10 -14.34 24.29
C LEU A 577 18.60 -15.46 25.18
N PHE A 578 17.52 -15.25 25.92
CA PHE A 578 16.95 -16.28 26.80
C PHE A 578 16.23 -17.39 26.02
N GLN A 579 15.79 -17.10 24.80
CA GLN A 579 15.16 -18.08 23.92
C GLN A 579 16.17 -18.96 23.15
N GLU A 580 17.47 -18.67 23.22
CA GLU A 580 18.49 -19.42 22.50
C GLU A 580 18.74 -20.81 23.13
N SER A 581 18.93 -21.84 22.30
CA SER A 581 19.21 -23.20 22.77
C SER A 581 20.53 -23.33 23.53
N CYS A 582 21.47 -22.39 23.33
CA CYS A 582 22.79 -22.40 23.97
C CYS A 582 22.87 -21.50 25.21
N PHE A 583 21.72 -21.05 25.74
CA PHE A 583 21.65 -20.21 26.93
C PHE A 583 22.24 -20.93 28.16
N SER A 584 23.04 -20.20 28.93
CA SER A 584 23.66 -20.66 30.17
C SER A 584 23.35 -19.67 31.29
N GLU A 585 22.57 -20.10 32.28
CA GLU A 585 22.22 -19.28 33.45
C GLU A 585 23.47 -18.80 34.21
N LEU A 586 24.55 -19.59 34.20
CA LEU A 586 25.81 -19.28 34.86
C LEU A 586 26.49 -18.04 34.27
N ASP A 587 26.27 -17.75 32.99
CA ASP A 587 26.87 -16.59 32.32
C ASP A 587 26.15 -15.28 32.68
N LEU A 588 24.89 -15.35 33.14
CA LEU A 588 24.07 -14.21 33.55
C LEU A 588 24.00 -14.03 35.07
N PHE A 589 24.37 -15.05 35.85
CA PHE A 589 24.14 -15.11 37.30
C PHE A 589 24.54 -13.84 38.05
N GLU A 590 25.70 -13.26 37.74
CA GLU A 590 26.20 -12.03 38.39
C GLU A 590 25.38 -10.79 38.05
N CYS A 591 24.71 -10.76 36.91
CA CYS A 591 23.94 -9.61 36.40
C CYS A 591 22.43 -9.80 36.57
N LEU A 592 21.97 -10.98 36.95
CA LEU A 592 20.55 -11.33 37.06
C LEU A 592 19.77 -10.41 38.01
N PRO A 593 20.26 -10.03 39.21
CA PRO A 593 19.52 -9.14 40.11
C PRO A 593 19.30 -7.75 39.49
N THR A 594 20.32 -7.23 38.81
CA THR A 594 20.26 -5.93 38.11
C THR A 594 19.31 -6.01 36.92
N CYS A 595 19.40 -7.07 36.12
CA CYS A 595 18.50 -7.34 35.00
C CYS A 595 17.04 -7.34 35.46
N TRP A 596 16.72 -8.13 36.49
CA TRP A 596 15.38 -8.22 37.06
C TRP A 596 14.85 -6.86 37.53
N THR A 597 15.64 -6.16 38.36
CA THR A 597 15.24 -4.85 38.92
C THR A 597 14.98 -3.83 37.82
N MET A 598 15.84 -3.78 36.79
CA MET A 598 15.71 -2.81 35.70
C MET A 598 14.57 -3.16 34.74
N SER A 599 14.25 -4.44 34.54
CA SER A 599 13.08 -4.87 33.77
C SER A 599 11.78 -4.42 34.43
N PHE A 600 11.63 -4.56 35.75
CA PHE A 600 10.45 -4.03 36.47
C PHE A 600 10.36 -2.51 36.39
N LYS A 601 11.48 -1.81 36.58
CA LYS A 601 11.52 -0.36 36.43
C LYS A 601 11.12 0.06 35.01
N LEU A 602 11.54 -0.69 33.98
CA LEU A 602 11.15 -0.42 32.60
C LEU A 602 9.63 -0.55 32.41
N ILE A 603 8.97 -1.54 33.04
CA ILE A 603 7.50 -1.70 33.00
C ILE A 603 6.78 -0.48 33.61
N GLU A 604 7.36 0.13 34.66
CA GLU A 604 6.82 1.33 35.30
C GLU A 604 7.00 2.58 34.43
N ASP A 605 8.12 2.68 33.71
CA ASP A 605 8.49 3.86 32.92
C ASP A 605 7.79 3.91 31.54
N VAL A 606 7.32 2.78 31.02
CA VAL A 606 6.67 2.66 29.70
C VAL A 606 5.14 2.76 29.79
N GLN A 607 4.51 3.31 28.75
CA GLN A 607 3.05 3.51 28.71
C GLN A 607 2.32 2.47 27.86
N GLU A 608 2.90 2.06 26.74
CA GLU A 608 2.27 1.17 25.78
C GLU A 608 2.21 -0.27 26.28
N PHE A 609 1.15 -0.98 25.88
CA PHE A 609 0.95 -2.37 26.32
C PHE A 609 2.06 -3.28 25.82
N ASP A 610 2.46 -3.16 24.55
CA ASP A 610 3.50 -4.01 23.95
C ASP A 610 4.86 -3.81 24.63
N SER A 611 5.17 -2.58 25.06
CA SER A 611 6.36 -2.27 25.89
C SER A 611 6.38 -3.00 27.22
N LYS A 612 5.20 -3.25 27.82
CA LYS A 612 5.07 -3.92 29.13
C LYS A 612 5.16 -5.44 29.02
N VAL A 613 4.82 -6.00 27.86
CA VAL A 613 4.87 -7.45 27.63
C VAL A 613 6.30 -7.94 27.46
N CYS A 614 7.15 -7.21 26.73
CA CYS A 614 8.52 -7.65 26.44
C CYS A 614 9.38 -7.92 27.70
N PRO A 615 9.35 -7.10 28.77
CA PRO A 615 10.11 -7.40 29.99
C PRO A 615 9.55 -8.56 30.83
N LEU A 616 8.32 -9.03 30.54
CA LEU A 616 7.66 -10.14 31.24
C LEU A 616 7.84 -11.50 30.54
N SER A 617 8.27 -11.49 29.26
CA SER A 617 8.54 -12.68 28.44
C SER A 617 10.00 -13.11 28.53
#